data_AF-A0A832FZP7-F1
#
_entry.id   AF-A0A832FZP7-F1
#
_cell.length_a   1.000
_cell.length_b   1.000
_cell.length_c   1.000
_cell.angle_alpha   90.00
_cell.angle_beta   90.00
_cell.angle_gamma   90.00
#
_symmetry.space_group_name_H-M   'P 1'
#
loop_
_entity.id
_entity.type
_entity.pdbx_description
1 polymer ?
#
loop_
_entity_poly.entity_id
_entity_poly.type
_entity_poly.pdbx_seq_one_letter_code
_entity_poly.pdbx_strand_id
1 'polypeptide(L)'
;MPKRIFFAIFVFLLLINFYFFTPAPSLFAAASIATPTPTGTTTCDPCGWCNKEINPTPPANWADCHKCLFDSSGKPRDRTYYTVLGCFSTDPSGGPFVRSVLSIIFGMAGGTAFLMVLWGSAMVLTSSGDPIRLQSGKSIIISSVTGILLILFSTFLLSVVGVDILKIPGFGK
;
A
#
# COMPACT_ATOMS: atom_id res chain seq x y z
N MET A 1 4.11 -32.92 6.93
CA MET A 1 5.14 -31.91 7.25
C MET A 1 5.02 -30.54 6.52
N PRO A 2 4.42 -30.36 5.32
CA PRO A 2 4.48 -29.07 4.60
C PRO A 2 3.63 -27.93 5.22
N LYS A 3 2.61 -28.24 6.03
CA LYS A 3 1.77 -27.23 6.70
C LYS A 3 2.53 -26.35 7.71
N ARG A 4 3.58 -26.89 8.36
CA ARG A 4 4.41 -26.14 9.31
C ARG A 4 5.36 -25.17 8.60
N ILE A 5 5.88 -25.56 7.44
CA ILE A 5 6.67 -24.67 6.56
C ILE A 5 5.80 -23.53 6.02
N PHE A 6 4.57 -23.83 5.59
CA PHE A 6 3.65 -22.81 5.06
C PHE A 6 3.26 -21.78 6.12
N PHE A 7 2.95 -22.25 7.35
CA PHE A 7 2.68 -21.37 8.48
C PHE A 7 3.91 -20.57 8.91
N ALA A 8 5.10 -21.18 8.90
CA ALA A 8 6.34 -20.49 9.22
C ALA A 8 6.71 -19.41 8.18
N ILE A 9 6.49 -19.64 6.88
CA ILE A 9 6.75 -18.65 5.82
C ILE A 9 5.73 -17.52 5.88
N PHE A 10 4.46 -17.82 6.14
CA PHE A 10 3.42 -16.80 6.32
C PHE A 10 3.69 -15.92 7.55
N VAL A 11 4.10 -16.53 8.67
CA VAL A 11 4.53 -15.82 9.88
C VAL A 11 5.83 -15.04 9.63
N PHE A 12 6.78 -15.58 8.88
CA PHE A 12 8.03 -14.90 8.53
C PHE A 12 7.81 -13.71 7.58
N LEU A 13 6.88 -13.83 6.61
CA LEU A 13 6.47 -12.72 5.74
C LEU A 13 5.66 -11.67 6.50
N LEU A 14 4.82 -12.07 7.44
CA LEU A 14 4.14 -11.14 8.35
C LEU A 14 5.13 -10.45 9.28
N LEU A 15 6.15 -11.15 9.79
CA LEU A 15 7.22 -10.58 10.61
C LEU A 15 8.15 -9.68 9.79
N ILE A 16 8.44 -9.99 8.53
CA ILE A 16 9.21 -9.12 7.62
C ILE A 16 8.41 -7.87 7.27
N ASN A 17 7.13 -8.00 6.94
CA ASN A 17 6.27 -6.85 6.71
C ASN A 17 6.12 -6.04 8.00
N PHE A 18 6.01 -6.68 9.17
CA PHE A 18 5.99 -5.99 10.46
C PHE A 18 7.34 -5.31 10.73
N TYR A 19 8.48 -5.91 10.37
CA TYR A 19 9.82 -5.33 10.57
C TYR A 19 10.11 -4.17 9.60
N PHE A 20 9.61 -4.24 8.36
CA PHE A 20 9.69 -3.14 7.38
C PHE A 20 8.65 -2.04 7.63
N PHE A 21 7.50 -2.37 8.23
CA PHE A 21 6.41 -1.44 8.51
C PHE A 21 6.42 -0.89 9.94
N THR A 22 7.17 -1.49 10.87
CA THR A 22 7.62 -0.78 12.06
C THR A 22 8.60 0.29 11.58
N PRO A 23 8.30 1.59 11.73
CA PRO A 23 9.32 2.59 11.53
C PRO A 23 10.46 2.24 12.50
N ALA A 24 11.67 2.04 11.97
CA ALA A 24 12.84 1.87 12.82
C ALA A 24 12.82 3.04 13.84
N PRO A 25 12.84 2.78 15.15
CA PRO A 25 12.81 3.84 16.16
C PRO A 25 14.06 4.74 16.10
N SER A 26 15.02 4.45 15.22
CA SER A 26 16.23 5.25 15.03
C SER A 26 16.09 6.47 14.10
N LEU A 27 14.91 6.75 13.54
CA LEU A 27 14.63 8.04 12.85
C LEU A 27 13.87 9.06 13.71
N PHE A 28 13.63 8.76 14.99
CA PHE A 28 13.30 9.74 16.02
C PHE A 28 14.45 9.90 17.03
N ALA A 29 15.69 9.68 16.60
CA ALA A 29 16.86 10.19 17.29
C ALA A 29 17.10 11.63 16.82
N ALA A 30 17.19 12.54 17.77
CA ALA A 30 17.41 13.96 17.61
C ALA A 30 18.42 14.31 16.49
N ALA A 31 17.95 15.03 15.47
CA ALA A 31 18.79 16.03 14.82
C ALA A 31 18.65 17.33 15.62
N SER A 32 19.31 17.41 16.76
CA SER A 32 19.82 18.69 17.24
C SER A 32 21.00 19.05 16.34
N ILE A 33 20.72 19.73 15.23
CA ILE A 33 21.73 20.51 14.51
C ILE A 33 21.44 21.96 14.87
N ALA A 34 22.49 22.65 15.28
CA ALA A 34 22.54 24.05 15.68
C ALA A 34 21.56 24.92 14.90
N THR A 35 20.99 25.91 15.57
CA THR A 35 20.41 27.09 14.93
C THR A 35 21.52 27.92 14.26
N PRO A 36 21.75 27.88 12.92
CA PRO A 36 22.18 29.08 12.25
C PRO A 36 21.00 30.06 12.28
N THR A 37 21.28 31.26 12.77
CA THR A 37 20.39 32.43 12.69
C THR A 37 19.74 32.52 11.29
N PRO A 38 18.41 32.38 11.16
CA PRO A 38 17.75 32.47 9.87
C PRO A 38 17.73 33.94 9.42
N THR A 39 18.62 34.28 8.48
CA THR A 39 18.39 35.43 7.61
C THR A 39 17.82 34.88 6.31
N GLY A 40 16.51 34.62 6.33
CA GLY A 40 15.76 33.99 5.22
C GLY A 40 14.87 32.86 5.73
N THR A 41 13.57 32.99 5.55
CA THR A 41 12.57 32.00 5.95
C THR A 41 12.66 30.76 5.06
N THR A 42 13.49 29.79 5.42
CA THR A 42 13.46 28.46 4.80
C THR A 42 12.29 27.66 5.39
N THR A 43 11.05 28.09 5.11
CA THR A 43 9.86 27.30 5.42
C THR A 43 9.75 26.21 4.37
N CYS A 44 9.99 24.96 4.77
CA CYS A 44 9.70 23.81 3.92
C CYS A 44 8.20 23.55 3.91
N ASP A 45 7.66 23.17 2.76
CA ASP A 45 6.29 22.67 2.68
C ASP A 45 6.18 21.32 3.42
N PRO A 46 5.01 20.90 3.93
CA PRO A 46 4.80 19.59 4.56
C PRO A 46 5.19 18.40 3.67
N CYS A 47 5.29 18.61 2.36
CA CYS A 47 5.74 17.65 1.36
C CYS A 47 7.27 17.61 1.17
N GLY A 48 8.04 18.33 2.00
CA GLY A 48 9.50 18.31 2.01
C GLY A 48 10.17 19.17 0.94
N TRP A 49 9.44 20.03 0.23
CA TRP A 49 10.02 20.96 -0.72
C TRP A 49 10.45 22.24 0.00
N CYS A 50 11.76 22.48 0.04
CA CYS A 50 12.37 23.65 0.67
C CYS A 50 13.04 24.52 -0.40
N ASN A 51 13.06 25.84 -0.19
CA ASN A 51 13.82 26.80 -1.01
C ASN A 51 13.54 26.72 -2.52
N LYS A 52 12.30 27.04 -2.92
CA LYS A 52 11.84 27.00 -4.33
C LYS A 52 12.69 27.84 -5.29
N GLU A 53 13.36 28.88 -4.81
CA GLU A 53 14.28 29.72 -5.62
C GLU A 53 15.61 29.03 -5.94
N ILE A 54 16.13 28.19 -5.02
CA ILE A 54 17.42 27.51 -5.18
C ILE A 54 17.21 26.12 -5.78
N ASN A 55 16.11 25.46 -5.40
CA ASN A 55 15.72 24.16 -5.92
C ASN A 55 14.36 24.26 -6.63
N PRO A 56 14.34 24.76 -7.89
CA PRO A 56 13.12 24.92 -8.65
C PRO A 56 12.49 23.58 -9.05
N THR A 57 13.24 22.48 -8.96
CA THR A 57 12.74 21.14 -9.27
C THR A 57 12.17 20.48 -8.01
N PRO A 58 10.86 20.21 -7.94
CA PRO A 58 10.29 19.51 -6.79
C PRO A 58 10.79 18.06 -6.74
N PRO A 59 10.88 17.45 -5.54
CA PRO A 59 11.19 16.02 -5.41
C PRO A 59 10.11 15.16 -6.09
N ALA A 60 10.48 13.95 -6.54
CA ALA A 60 9.65 13.12 -7.43
C ALA A 60 8.21 12.87 -6.92
N ASN A 61 8.04 12.72 -5.61
CA ASN A 61 6.76 12.44 -4.94
C ASN A 61 6.00 13.70 -4.49
N TRP A 62 6.54 14.90 -4.77
CA TRP A 62 5.93 16.15 -4.31
C TRP A 62 4.55 16.37 -4.95
N ALA A 63 4.40 16.07 -6.24
CA ALA A 63 3.13 16.28 -6.95
C ALA A 63 1.99 15.46 -6.33
N ASP A 64 2.28 14.23 -5.89
CA ASP A 64 1.29 13.35 -5.28
C ASP A 64 0.99 13.76 -3.83
N CYS A 65 2.01 14.17 -3.09
CA CYS A 65 1.83 14.74 -1.75
C CYS A 65 1.03 16.04 -1.79
N HIS A 66 1.32 16.94 -2.73
CA HIS A 66 0.63 18.21 -2.87
C HIS A 66 -0.84 18.03 -3.24
N LYS A 67 -1.15 17.09 -4.14
CA LYS A 67 -2.54 16.73 -4.49
C LYS A 67 -3.31 16.09 -3.32
N CYS A 68 -2.61 15.45 -2.40
CA CYS A 68 -3.20 14.84 -1.21
C CYS A 68 -3.56 15.91 -0.17
N LEU A 69 -2.58 16.74 0.21
CA LEU A 69 -2.70 17.70 1.31
C LEU A 69 -3.42 18.99 0.93
N PHE A 70 -3.37 19.40 -0.33
CA PHE A 70 -3.92 20.68 -0.79
C PHE A 70 -5.00 20.47 -1.83
N ASP A 71 -6.05 21.28 -1.75
CA ASP A 71 -7.06 21.36 -2.78
C ASP A 71 -6.59 22.17 -4.01
N SER A 72 -7.33 22.13 -5.12
CA SER A 72 -7.08 22.96 -6.31
C SER A 72 -7.06 24.47 -6.02
N SER A 73 -7.59 24.87 -4.87
CA SER A 73 -7.59 26.25 -4.36
C SER A 73 -6.40 26.59 -3.44
N GLY A 74 -5.44 25.67 -3.24
CA GLY A 74 -4.27 25.88 -2.37
C GLY A 74 -4.56 25.86 -0.86
N LYS A 75 -5.77 25.44 -0.46
CA LYS A 75 -6.15 25.30 0.95
C LYS A 75 -5.76 23.91 1.47
N PRO A 76 -5.27 23.78 2.72
CA PRO A 76 -5.02 22.48 3.32
C PRO A 76 -6.33 21.71 3.49
N ARG A 77 -6.31 20.41 3.18
CA ARG A 77 -7.43 19.50 3.42
C ARG A 77 -7.33 18.95 4.84
N ASP A 78 -8.35 19.20 5.64
CA ASP A 78 -8.43 18.67 7.00
C ASP A 78 -8.49 17.13 6.96
N ARG A 79 -7.90 16.46 7.96
CA ARG A 79 -7.97 14.99 8.13
C ARG A 79 -7.38 14.15 6.99
N THR A 80 -6.56 14.75 6.15
CA THR A 80 -5.79 14.04 5.11
C THR A 80 -4.32 13.97 5.49
N TYR A 81 -3.71 12.80 5.29
CA TYR A 81 -2.30 12.55 5.62
C TYR A 81 -1.64 11.85 4.45
N TYR A 82 -0.42 12.29 4.10
CA TYR A 82 0.39 11.62 3.09
C TYR A 82 1.34 10.63 3.76
N THR A 83 1.20 9.36 3.43
CA THR A 83 2.01 8.27 3.99
C THR A 83 2.77 7.53 2.89
N VAL A 84 3.68 6.63 3.26
CA VAL A 84 4.39 5.76 2.30
C VAL A 84 3.43 4.90 1.45
N LEU A 85 2.23 4.62 1.97
CA LEU A 85 1.18 3.88 1.27
C LEU A 85 0.27 4.77 0.39
N GLY A 86 0.56 6.07 0.33
CA GLY A 86 -0.20 7.07 -0.40
C GLY A 86 -1.07 7.96 0.50
N CYS A 87 -2.03 8.63 -0.12
CA CYS A 87 -2.92 9.56 0.56
C CYS A 87 -3.97 8.81 1.40
N PHE A 88 -4.03 9.14 2.69
CA PHE A 88 -4.98 8.58 3.63
C PHE A 88 -5.88 9.67 4.18
N SER A 89 -7.19 9.56 3.94
CA SER A 89 -8.19 10.52 4.42
C SER A 89 -9.04 9.85 5.50
N THR A 90 -9.12 10.45 6.70
CA THR A 90 -9.97 9.98 7.81
C THR A 90 -11.30 10.73 7.89
N ASP A 91 -11.75 11.29 6.78
CA ASP A 91 -13.02 12.01 6.73
C ASP A 91 -14.22 11.08 7.00
N PRO A 92 -15.19 11.52 7.83
CA PRO A 92 -16.37 10.73 8.19
C PRO A 92 -17.35 10.55 7.03
N SER A 93 -17.23 11.35 5.97
CA SER A 93 -17.85 11.14 4.67
C SER A 93 -17.14 9.96 3.98
N GLY A 94 -17.48 8.73 4.34
CA GLY A 94 -16.72 7.49 4.08
C GLY A 94 -16.24 7.14 2.64
N GLY A 95 -16.45 7.97 1.63
CA GLY A 95 -15.94 7.78 0.26
C GLY A 95 -14.40 7.74 0.15
N PRO A 96 -13.66 8.78 0.60
CA PRO A 96 -12.20 8.84 0.51
C PRO A 96 -11.53 7.78 1.39
N PHE A 97 -12.10 7.51 2.57
CA PHE A 97 -11.61 6.49 3.50
C PHE A 97 -11.64 5.09 2.87
N VAL A 98 -12.77 4.71 2.28
CA VAL A 98 -12.90 3.39 1.64
C VAL A 98 -11.93 3.25 0.48
N ARG A 99 -11.69 4.30 -0.31
CA ARG A 99 -10.73 4.26 -1.43
C ARG A 99 -9.29 4.02 -0.95
N SER A 100 -8.86 4.70 0.11
CA SER A 100 -7.53 4.49 0.69
C SER A 100 -7.38 3.09 1.28
N VAL A 101 -8.38 2.61 2.04
CA VAL A 101 -8.36 1.27 2.64
C VAL A 101 -8.38 0.18 1.56
N LEU A 102 -9.21 0.35 0.54
CA LEU A 102 -9.30 -0.58 -0.59
C LEU A 102 -7.96 -0.67 -1.32
N SER A 103 -7.31 0.45 -1.64
CA SER A 103 -6.00 0.43 -2.31
C SER A 103 -4.94 -0.34 -1.51
N ILE A 104 -4.92 -0.20 -0.18
CA ILE A 104 -3.96 -0.90 0.69
C ILE A 104 -4.23 -2.41 0.72
N ILE A 105 -5.49 -2.82 0.92
CA ILE A 105 -5.86 -4.23 0.98
C ILE A 105 -5.60 -4.92 -0.36
N PHE A 106 -5.90 -4.24 -1.48
CA PHE A 106 -5.65 -4.77 -2.82
C PHE A 106 -4.16 -4.96 -3.10
N GLY A 107 -3.33 -4.01 -2.67
CA GLY A 107 -1.88 -4.14 -2.76
C GLY A 107 -1.35 -5.36 -2.00
N MET A 108 -1.80 -5.54 -0.75
CA MET A 108 -1.39 -6.69 0.07
C MET A 108 -1.95 -8.02 -0.46
N ALA A 109 -3.21 -8.07 -0.87
CA ALA A 109 -3.84 -9.28 -1.38
C ALA A 109 -3.18 -9.75 -2.69
N GLY A 110 -2.89 -8.82 -3.60
CA GLY A 110 -2.16 -9.11 -4.84
C GLY A 110 -0.75 -9.63 -4.58
N GLY A 111 0.00 -8.96 -3.69
CA GLY A 111 1.37 -9.37 -3.35
C GLY A 111 1.44 -10.76 -2.71
N THR A 112 0.55 -11.04 -1.75
CA THR A 112 0.52 -12.32 -1.04
C THR A 112 0.11 -13.49 -1.94
N ALA A 113 -0.90 -13.29 -2.80
CA ALA A 113 -1.34 -14.31 -3.75
C ALA A 113 -0.23 -14.62 -4.78
N PHE A 114 0.47 -13.60 -5.28
CA PHE A 114 1.57 -13.77 -6.21
C PHE A 114 2.70 -14.64 -5.61
N LEU A 115 3.08 -14.37 -4.36
CA LEU A 115 4.07 -15.16 -3.63
C LEU A 115 3.65 -16.63 -3.45
N MET A 116 2.37 -16.90 -3.17
CA MET A 116 1.86 -18.26 -3.05
C MET A 116 1.88 -19.02 -4.38
N VAL A 117 1.58 -18.35 -5.49
CA VAL A 117 1.69 -18.95 -6.83
C VAL A 117 3.14 -19.31 -7.15
N LEU A 118 4.10 -18.42 -6.86
CA LEU A 118 5.52 -18.71 -7.05
C LEU A 118 5.95 -19.94 -6.25
N TRP A 119 5.56 -20.04 -4.98
CA TRP A 119 5.89 -21.20 -4.14
C TRP A 119 5.24 -22.49 -4.65
N GLY A 120 3.95 -22.44 -5.04
CA GLY A 120 3.23 -23.58 -5.62
C GLY A 120 3.88 -24.04 -6.93
N SER A 121 4.29 -23.11 -7.78
CA SER A 121 4.95 -23.41 -9.05
C SER A 121 6.30 -24.10 -8.86
N ALA A 122 7.13 -23.59 -7.92
CA ALA A 122 8.41 -24.20 -7.58
C ALA A 122 8.23 -25.62 -7.03
N MET A 123 7.18 -25.87 -6.23
CA MET A 123 6.88 -27.20 -5.72
C MET A 123 6.52 -28.19 -6.84
N VAL A 124 5.71 -27.79 -7.83
CA VAL A 124 5.35 -28.67 -8.96
C VAL A 124 6.58 -29.00 -9.81
N LEU A 125 7.43 -28.01 -10.11
CA LEU A 125 8.62 -28.19 -10.94
C LEU A 125 9.68 -29.09 -10.28
N THR A 126 9.79 -29.05 -8.95
CA THR A 126 10.79 -29.82 -8.18
C THR A 126 10.28 -31.19 -7.72
N SER A 127 9.10 -31.62 -8.17
CA SER A 127 8.44 -32.84 -7.66
C SER A 127 9.03 -34.16 -8.18
N SER A 128 9.97 -34.15 -9.13
CA SER A 128 10.69 -35.35 -9.63
C SER A 128 9.82 -36.59 -9.94
N GLY A 129 8.55 -36.40 -10.30
CA GLY A 129 7.61 -37.48 -10.61
C GLY A 129 6.79 -38.04 -9.43
N ASP A 130 6.90 -37.48 -8.21
CA ASP A 130 6.06 -37.88 -7.08
C ASP A 130 4.63 -37.30 -7.22
N PRO A 131 3.58 -38.16 -7.33
CA PRO A 131 2.20 -37.69 -7.52
C PRO A 131 1.66 -36.90 -6.32
N ILE A 132 2.16 -37.13 -5.10
CA ILE A 132 1.70 -36.44 -3.88
C ILE A 132 2.14 -34.96 -3.92
N ARG A 133 3.38 -34.72 -4.35
CA ARG A 133 3.97 -33.37 -4.44
C ARG A 133 3.36 -32.57 -5.60
N LEU A 134 3.10 -33.24 -6.72
CA LEU A 134 2.40 -32.65 -7.86
C LEU A 134 0.97 -32.23 -7.53
N GLN A 135 0.20 -33.11 -6.89
CA GLN A 135 -1.18 -32.81 -6.45
C GLN A 135 -1.19 -31.65 -5.45
N SER A 136 -0.26 -31.67 -4.48
CA SER A 136 -0.13 -30.63 -3.46
C SER A 136 0.19 -29.26 -4.08
N GLY A 137 1.19 -29.18 -4.95
CA GLY A 137 1.55 -27.93 -5.63
C GLY A 137 0.40 -27.39 -6.49
N LYS A 138 -0.30 -28.27 -7.21
CA LYS A 138 -1.46 -27.89 -8.04
C LYS A 138 -2.59 -27.30 -7.19
N SER A 139 -2.92 -27.91 -6.05
CA SER A 139 -3.97 -27.40 -5.15
C SER A 139 -3.64 -26.03 -4.55
N ILE A 140 -2.37 -25.74 -4.27
CA ILE A 140 -1.92 -24.43 -3.80
C ILE A 140 -2.11 -23.37 -4.89
N ILE A 141 -1.71 -23.67 -6.12
CA ILE A 141 -1.87 -22.74 -7.24
C ILE A 141 -3.37 -22.45 -7.48
N ILE A 142 -4.20 -23.50 -7.51
CA ILE A 142 -5.64 -23.34 -7.74
C ILE A 142 -6.28 -22.49 -6.64
N SER A 143 -5.95 -22.72 -5.37
CA SER A 143 -6.55 -21.96 -4.26
C SER A 143 -6.11 -20.48 -4.24
N SER A 144 -4.87 -20.18 -4.65
CA SER A 144 -4.40 -18.79 -4.78
C SER A 144 -5.08 -18.07 -5.95
N VAL A 145 -5.23 -18.72 -7.10
CA VAL A 145 -5.86 -18.13 -8.30
C VAL A 145 -7.36 -17.91 -8.09
N THR A 146 -8.07 -18.84 -7.45
CA THR A 146 -9.49 -18.64 -7.15
C THR A 146 -9.70 -17.53 -6.12
N GLY A 147 -8.80 -17.39 -5.15
CA GLY A 147 -8.82 -16.28 -4.19
C GLY A 147 -8.70 -14.91 -4.84
N ILE A 148 -7.69 -14.70 -5.71
CA ILE A 148 -7.53 -13.42 -6.40
C ILE A 148 -8.70 -13.12 -7.36
N LEU A 149 -9.22 -14.16 -8.02
CA LEU A 149 -10.37 -14.05 -8.92
C LEU A 149 -11.63 -13.59 -8.18
N LEU A 150 -11.87 -14.12 -6.98
CA LEU A 150 -12.99 -13.72 -6.13
C LEU A 150 -12.89 -12.24 -5.74
N ILE A 151 -11.70 -11.78 -5.34
CA ILE A 151 -11.47 -10.38 -4.96
C ILE A 151 -11.76 -9.43 -6.14
N LEU A 152 -11.34 -9.82 -7.35
CA LEU A 152 -11.60 -9.04 -8.56
C LEU A 152 -13.09 -8.96 -8.87
N PHE A 153 -13.80 -10.09 -8.82
CA PHE A 153 -15.26 -10.13 -9.02
C PHE A 153 -16.01 -9.32 -7.95
N SER A 154 -15.58 -9.41 -6.70
CA SER A 154 -16.17 -8.65 -5.58
C SER A 154 -16.10 -7.14 -5.83
N THR A 155 -14.95 -6.66 -6.29
CA THR A 155 -14.76 -5.21 -6.56
C THR A 155 -15.52 -4.75 -7.79
N PHE A 156 -15.62 -5.61 -8.80
CA PHE A 156 -16.44 -5.34 -9.96
C PHE A 156 -17.90 -5.15 -9.54
N LEU A 157 -18.45 -6.05 -8.72
CA LEU A 157 -19.80 -5.90 -8.19
C LEU A 157 -19.97 -4.64 -7.33
N LEU A 158 -18.97 -4.31 -6.49
CA LEU A 158 -19.00 -3.09 -5.67
C LEU A 158 -18.99 -1.83 -6.54
N SER A 159 -18.26 -1.85 -7.65
CA SER A 159 -18.20 -0.71 -8.58
C SER A 159 -19.53 -0.54 -9.31
N VAL A 160 -20.12 -1.64 -9.80
CA VAL A 160 -21.42 -1.61 -10.49
C VAL A 160 -22.53 -1.13 -9.55
N VAL A 161 -22.64 -1.68 -8.34
CA VAL A 161 -23.74 -1.32 -7.44
C VAL A 161 -23.48 0.01 -6.72
N GLY A 162 -22.23 0.26 -6.30
CA GLY A 162 -21.85 1.45 -5.52
C GLY A 162 -21.70 2.72 -6.34
N VAL A 163 -21.18 2.62 -7.57
CA VAL A 163 -20.98 3.79 -8.46
C VAL A 163 -22.18 3.97 -9.38
N ASP A 164 -22.58 2.92 -10.11
CA ASP A 164 -23.52 3.08 -11.22
C ASP A 164 -24.98 3.15 -10.75
N ILE A 165 -25.34 2.44 -9.67
CA ILE A 165 -26.72 2.42 -9.16
C ILE A 165 -26.94 3.44 -8.04
N LEU A 166 -26.11 3.44 -6.99
CA LEU A 166 -26.29 4.33 -5.84
C LEU A 166 -25.64 5.71 -5.99
N LYS A 167 -24.84 5.95 -7.05
CA LYS A 167 -24.19 7.25 -7.32
C LYS A 167 -23.53 7.86 -6.07
N ILE A 168 -22.82 7.04 -5.29
CA ILE A 168 -22.17 7.52 -4.07
C ILE A 168 -21.03 8.47 -4.50
N PRO A 169 -21.10 9.78 -4.17
CA PRO A 169 -20.05 10.72 -4.54
C PRO A 169 -18.75 10.31 -3.83
N GLY A 170 -17.72 9.96 -4.60
CA GLY A 170 -16.40 9.54 -4.11
C GLY A 170 -15.85 8.21 -4.63
N PHE A 171 -16.67 7.38 -5.30
CA PHE A 171 -16.22 6.11 -5.92
C PHE A 171 -15.98 6.19 -7.43
N GLY A 172 -16.32 7.30 -8.08
CA GLY A 172 -15.88 7.63 -9.44
C GLY A 172 -14.52 8.33 -9.40
N LYS A 173 -13.72 8.22 -10.46
CA LYS A 173 -12.47 8.97 -10.59
C LYS A 173 -12.67 10.45 -10.30
#